data_AF-A0A8S1KZZ4-F1
#
_entry.id   AF-A0A8S1KZZ4-F1
#
_cell.length_a   1.000
_cell.length_b   1.000
_cell.length_c   1.000
_cell.angle_alpha   90.00
_cell.angle_beta   90.00
_cell.angle_gamma   90.00
#
_symmetry.space_group_name_H-M   'P 1'
#
loop_
_entity.id
_entity.type
_entity.pdbx_description
1 polymer ?
#
loop_
_entity_poly.entity_id
_entity_poly.type
_entity_poly.pdbx_seq_one_letter_code
_entity_poly.pdbx_strand_id
1 'polypeptide(L)'
;MIRLTHSKSVACFSGALWGPIHERPIVDRVMSTSQWPVPYYQRIFKAYPVRQNKQTWAMNLAGAEIHDINWYCAKQALSRTLKGRQAVEYVENNIPTQSYIVIQKDVSRMAKAYVSDLSLFLSVANKESKVILDSIELI
;
A
#
# COMPACT_ATOMS: atom_id res chain seq x y z
N MET A 1 15.55 43.56 50.64
CA MET A 1 16.44 43.34 49.49
C MET A 1 17.19 42.03 49.72
N ILE A 2 16.63 40.90 49.26
CA ILE A 2 17.24 39.56 49.41
C ILE A 2 17.64 39.12 48.00
N ARG A 3 18.94 39.02 47.74
CA ARG A 3 19.48 38.60 46.44
C ARG A 3 19.32 37.08 46.31
N LEU A 4 18.42 36.64 45.42
CA LEU A 4 18.40 35.27 44.92
C LEU A 4 19.57 35.11 43.94
N THR A 5 20.65 34.46 44.38
CA THR A 5 21.75 34.07 43.48
C THR A 5 21.29 32.89 42.63
N HIS A 6 20.90 33.17 41.38
CA HIS A 6 20.73 32.13 40.36
C HIS A 6 22.10 31.53 40.02
N SER A 7 22.46 30.43 40.66
CA SER A 7 23.54 29.55 40.18
C SER A 7 23.00 28.74 39.00
N LYS A 8 23.29 29.19 37.78
CA LYS A 8 23.16 28.35 36.57
C LYS A 8 24.45 27.58 36.39
N SER A 9 24.63 26.46 37.10
CA SER A 9 25.64 25.49 36.71
C SER A 9 25.09 24.67 35.54
N VAL A 10 25.38 25.10 34.31
CA VAL A 10 25.24 24.24 33.14
C VAL A 10 26.39 23.24 33.22
N ALA A 11 26.13 22.06 33.77
CA ALA A 11 27.13 21.01 33.83
C ALA A 11 27.45 20.55 32.40
N CYS A 12 28.68 20.80 31.95
CA CYS A 12 29.17 20.30 30.68
C CYS A 12 29.42 18.79 30.84
N PHE A 13 28.50 17.98 30.33
CA PHE A 13 28.57 16.53 30.43
C PHE A 13 29.74 16.01 29.58
N SER A 14 30.83 15.57 30.19
CA SER A 14 31.94 14.95 29.47
C SER A 14 31.64 13.47 29.24
N GLY A 15 31.52 13.04 27.98
CA GLY A 15 31.20 11.64 27.62
C GLY A 15 32.22 10.58 28.08
N ALA A 16 33.28 10.98 28.79
CA ALA A 16 34.35 10.10 29.28
C ALA A 16 34.30 9.83 30.80
N LEU A 17 33.59 10.64 31.60
CA LEU A 17 33.55 10.54 33.06
C LEU A 17 32.10 10.42 33.55
N TRP A 18 31.65 9.18 33.74
CA TRP A 18 30.26 8.84 34.12
C TRP A 18 30.10 8.52 35.63
N GLY A 19 31.11 8.85 36.44
CA GLY A 19 31.12 8.53 37.87
C GLY A 19 31.65 7.12 38.17
N PRO A 20 31.55 6.67 39.43
CA PRO A 20 32.07 5.38 39.87
C PRO A 20 31.25 4.20 39.32
N ILE A 21 31.86 3.02 39.23
CA ILE A 21 31.26 1.87 38.54
C ILE A 21 29.92 1.40 39.13
N HIS A 22 29.69 1.62 40.43
CA HIS A 22 28.47 1.24 41.12
C HIS A 22 27.28 2.18 40.82
N GLU A 23 27.54 3.42 40.39
CA GLU A 23 26.51 4.40 40.00
C GLU A 23 26.26 4.42 38.50
N ARG A 24 27.08 3.70 37.73
CA ARG A 24 27.00 3.65 36.27
C ARG A 24 25.61 3.33 35.68
N PRO A 25 24.75 2.45 36.24
CA PRO A 25 23.42 2.21 35.64
C PRO A 25 22.41 3.35 35.89
N ILE A 26 22.76 4.37 36.70
CA ILE A 26 21.86 5.48 37.04
C ILE A 26 21.75 6.48 35.86
N VAL A 27 22.80 6.60 35.06
CA VAL A 27 22.90 7.59 33.98
C VAL A 27 22.11 7.23 32.71
N ASP A 28 21.62 5.98 32.61
CA ASP A 28 20.95 5.47 31.40
C ASP A 28 19.51 5.95 31.26
N ARG A 29 18.86 6.31 32.38
CA ARG A 29 17.42 6.60 32.40
C ARG A 29 17.14 8.04 31.97
N VAL A 30 16.39 8.19 30.88
CA VAL A 30 15.77 9.47 30.48
C VAL A 30 14.25 9.39 30.66
N MET A 31 13.69 10.38 31.37
CA MET A 31 12.26 10.45 31.68
C MET A 31 11.53 11.42 30.75
N SER A 32 10.38 11.00 30.24
CA SER A 32 9.48 11.86 29.46
C SER A 32 8.49 12.65 30.33
N THR A 33 8.42 12.37 31.63
CA THR A 33 7.51 13.01 32.60
C THR A 33 8.26 13.53 33.82
N SER A 34 7.76 14.61 34.42
CA SER A 34 8.35 15.25 35.60
C SER A 34 7.94 14.55 36.91
N GLN A 35 8.22 13.25 37.04
CA GLN A 35 7.98 12.48 38.26
C GLN A 35 9.27 12.36 39.08
N TRP A 36 9.18 12.55 40.39
CA TRP A 36 10.29 12.39 41.34
C TRP A 36 9.84 11.59 42.56
N PRO A 37 10.66 10.65 43.10
CA PRO A 37 11.95 10.17 42.57
C PRO A 37 11.82 9.31 41.30
N VAL A 38 12.92 9.19 40.55
CA VAL A 38 12.95 8.49 39.25
C VAL A 38 13.47 7.05 39.40
N PRO A 39 12.77 6.03 38.84
CA PRO A 39 13.31 4.67 38.75
C PRO A 39 14.54 4.60 37.85
N TYR A 40 15.66 4.09 38.35
CA TYR A 40 16.94 4.07 37.61
C TYR A 40 17.00 3.00 36.49
N TYR A 41 16.22 1.92 36.59
CA TYR A 41 16.29 0.81 35.64
C TYR A 41 15.76 1.22 34.24
N GLN A 42 16.63 1.16 33.23
CA GLN A 42 16.29 1.37 31.82
C GLN A 42 15.93 0.03 31.15
N ARG A 43 14.76 -0.03 30.47
CA ARG A 43 14.34 -1.24 29.77
C ARG A 43 15.16 -1.46 28.50
N ILE A 44 15.77 -2.63 28.38
CA ILE A 44 16.56 -3.03 27.19
C ILE A 44 15.65 -3.67 26.13
N PHE A 45 14.76 -4.58 26.55
CA PHE A 45 13.88 -5.32 25.64
C PHE A 45 12.43 -5.26 26.09
N LYS A 46 11.51 -5.45 25.14
CA LYS A 46 10.12 -5.76 25.46
C LYS A 46 10.03 -7.22 25.90
N ALA A 47 9.45 -7.47 27.08
CA ALA A 47 9.23 -8.82 27.57
C ALA A 47 8.38 -9.63 26.57
N TYR A 48 8.81 -10.87 26.28
CA TYR A 48 8.11 -11.82 25.42
C TYR A 48 7.92 -13.16 26.14
N PRO A 49 7.07 -13.20 27.21
CA PRO A 49 6.93 -14.39 28.06
C PRO A 49 6.12 -15.50 27.39
N VAL A 50 5.18 -15.15 26.50
CA VAL A 50 4.31 -16.11 25.81
C VAL A 50 4.43 -15.88 24.32
N ARG A 51 4.77 -16.94 23.59
CA ARG A 51 4.81 -16.92 22.14
C ARG A 51 3.40 -16.96 21.56
N GLN A 52 2.75 -15.81 21.54
CA GLN A 52 1.41 -15.66 20.96
C GLN A 52 1.45 -15.61 19.43
N ASN A 53 0.45 -16.23 18.80
CA ASN A 53 0.18 -16.04 17.39
C ASN A 53 -0.42 -14.66 17.17
N LYS A 54 0.34 -13.77 16.53
CA LYS A 54 -0.10 -12.40 16.28
C LYS A 54 -1.09 -12.39 15.12
N GLN A 55 -2.17 -11.63 15.25
CA GLN A 55 -3.13 -11.37 14.15
C GLN A 55 -2.62 -10.31 13.15
N THR A 56 -1.36 -9.90 13.28
CA THR A 56 -0.72 -8.95 12.37
C THR A 56 -0.17 -9.68 11.15
N TRP A 57 -0.28 -9.05 9.98
CA TRP A 57 0.37 -9.54 8.77
C TRP A 57 1.88 -9.73 8.97
N ALA A 58 2.44 -10.73 8.29
CA ALA A 58 3.87 -10.96 8.29
C ALA A 58 4.58 -9.79 7.58
N MET A 59 5.54 -9.18 8.28
CA MET A 59 6.28 -8.03 7.74
C MET A 59 7.20 -8.42 6.56
N ASN A 60 7.40 -9.72 6.33
CA ASN A 60 8.20 -10.26 5.23
C ASN A 60 7.59 -9.97 3.84
N LEU A 61 6.32 -9.61 3.78
CA LEU A 61 5.66 -9.21 2.53
C LEU A 61 5.94 -7.73 2.17
N ALA A 62 6.60 -6.97 3.05
CA ALA A 62 6.93 -5.58 2.78
C ALA A 62 7.94 -5.48 1.63
N GLY A 63 7.57 -4.77 0.56
CA GLY A 63 8.44 -4.54 -0.60
C GLY A 63 8.53 -5.71 -1.58
N ALA A 64 7.68 -6.74 -1.46
CA ALA A 64 7.63 -7.82 -2.42
C ALA A 64 7.20 -7.33 -3.81
N GLU A 65 7.90 -7.78 -4.85
CA GLU A 65 7.55 -7.48 -6.24
C GLU A 65 6.32 -8.27 -6.70
N ILE A 66 5.86 -8.01 -7.93
CA ILE A 66 4.74 -8.75 -8.51
C ILE A 66 5.16 -10.19 -8.80
N HIS A 67 4.38 -11.16 -8.30
CA HIS A 67 4.65 -12.59 -8.46
C HIS A 67 3.38 -13.35 -8.86
N ASP A 68 3.51 -14.63 -9.18
CA ASP A 68 2.36 -15.47 -9.57
C ASP A 68 1.29 -15.61 -8.49
N ILE A 69 1.68 -15.45 -7.22
CA ILE A 69 0.76 -15.45 -6.08
C ILE A 69 -0.31 -14.37 -6.27
N ASN A 70 0.02 -13.23 -6.88
CA ASN A 70 -0.89 -12.11 -7.04
C ASN A 70 -2.08 -12.46 -7.95
N TRP A 71 -1.82 -12.99 -9.15
CA TRP A 71 -2.92 -13.34 -10.07
C TRP A 71 -3.68 -14.58 -9.59
N TYR A 72 -3.00 -15.52 -8.92
CA TYR A 72 -3.64 -16.69 -8.33
C TYR A 72 -4.61 -16.31 -7.19
N CYS A 73 -4.16 -15.45 -6.26
CA CYS A 73 -5.02 -14.91 -5.21
C CYS A 73 -6.15 -14.05 -5.80
N ALA A 74 -5.88 -13.28 -6.86
CA ALA A 74 -6.91 -12.51 -7.56
C ALA A 74 -7.97 -13.43 -8.18
N LYS A 75 -7.57 -14.52 -8.84
CA LYS A 75 -8.48 -15.54 -9.37
C LYS A 75 -9.37 -16.10 -8.25
N GLN A 76 -8.77 -16.47 -7.12
CA GLN A 76 -9.50 -17.01 -5.97
C GLN A 76 -10.50 -16.00 -5.40
N ALA A 77 -10.13 -14.72 -5.31
CA ALA A 77 -11.00 -13.66 -4.83
C ALA A 77 -12.16 -13.38 -5.81
N LEU A 78 -11.86 -13.24 -7.11
CA LEU A 78 -12.83 -12.96 -8.16
C LEU A 78 -13.83 -14.10 -8.34
N SER A 79 -13.39 -15.35 -8.19
CA SER A 79 -14.24 -16.55 -8.30
C SER A 79 -15.40 -16.58 -7.31
N ARG A 80 -15.31 -15.82 -6.21
CA ARG A 80 -16.41 -15.70 -5.24
C ARG A 80 -17.61 -14.95 -5.81
N THR A 81 -17.41 -14.11 -6.83
CA THR A 81 -18.46 -13.32 -7.48
C THR A 81 -18.86 -13.91 -8.83
N LEU A 82 -20.11 -13.75 -9.25
CA LEU A 82 -20.57 -14.23 -10.56
C LEU A 82 -19.81 -13.53 -11.70
N LYS A 83 -19.75 -12.19 -11.67
CA LYS A 83 -19.02 -11.40 -12.67
C LYS A 83 -17.53 -11.74 -12.71
N GLY A 84 -16.92 -11.98 -11.54
CA GLY A 84 -15.52 -12.37 -11.46
C GLY A 84 -15.25 -13.74 -12.08
N ARG A 85 -16.15 -14.72 -11.92
CA ARG A 85 -16.04 -16.02 -12.61
C ARG A 85 -16.08 -15.88 -14.13
N GLN A 86 -17.02 -15.09 -14.64
CA GLN A 86 -17.12 -14.82 -16.08
C GLN A 86 -15.85 -14.16 -16.62
N ALA A 87 -15.30 -13.19 -15.89
CA ALA A 87 -14.05 -12.52 -16.27
C ALA A 87 -12.86 -13.47 -16.28
N VAL A 88 -12.69 -14.28 -15.23
CA VAL A 88 -11.60 -15.27 -15.13
C VAL A 88 -11.69 -16.29 -16.27
N GLU A 89 -12.85 -16.87 -16.51
CA GLU A 89 -13.07 -17.85 -17.58
C GLU A 89 -12.79 -17.26 -18.96
N TYR A 90 -13.23 -16.02 -19.19
CA TYR A 90 -12.97 -15.34 -20.45
C TYR A 90 -11.48 -15.08 -20.67
N VAL A 91 -10.77 -14.61 -19.63
CA VAL A 91 -9.33 -14.33 -19.70
C VAL A 91 -8.53 -15.60 -19.96
N GLU A 92 -8.86 -16.71 -19.29
CA GLU A 92 -8.11 -17.97 -19.41
C GLU A 92 -8.27 -18.64 -20.79
N ASN A 93 -9.45 -18.52 -21.39
CA ASN A 93 -9.76 -19.24 -22.63
C ASN A 93 -9.57 -18.39 -23.90
N ASN A 94 -9.83 -17.07 -23.83
CA ASN A 94 -9.95 -16.23 -25.02
C ASN A 94 -8.83 -15.20 -25.19
N ILE A 95 -7.99 -14.99 -24.18
CA ILE A 95 -6.89 -14.01 -24.29
C ILE A 95 -5.58 -14.76 -24.62
N PRO A 96 -4.97 -14.51 -25.79
CA PRO A 96 -3.70 -15.12 -26.16
C PRO A 96 -2.56 -14.45 -25.39
N THR A 97 -2.29 -14.94 -24.19
CA THR A 97 -1.17 -14.50 -23.34
C THR A 97 -0.34 -15.71 -22.89
N GLN A 98 0.98 -15.58 -22.93
CA GLN A 98 1.91 -16.61 -22.46
C GLN A 98 2.02 -16.66 -20.93
N SER A 99 1.65 -15.57 -20.23
CA SER A 99 1.70 -15.44 -18.77
C SER A 99 0.46 -14.70 -18.26
N TYR A 100 0.05 -15.03 -17.04
CA TYR A 100 -1.04 -14.37 -16.30
C TYR A 100 -0.61 -13.06 -15.62
N ILE A 101 0.70 -12.75 -15.59
CA ILE A 101 1.18 -11.46 -15.10
C ILE A 101 1.01 -10.43 -16.22
N VAL A 102 -0.14 -9.74 -16.19
CA VAL A 102 -0.48 -8.74 -17.19
C VAL A 102 0.11 -7.38 -16.82
N ILE A 103 1.11 -6.93 -17.57
CA ILE A 103 1.71 -5.60 -17.44
C ILE A 103 1.31 -4.76 -18.64
N GLN A 104 0.52 -3.71 -18.41
CA GLN A 104 0.12 -2.77 -19.46
C GLN A 104 1.20 -1.71 -19.63
N LYS A 105 1.95 -1.80 -20.73
CA LYS A 105 2.99 -0.81 -21.09
C LYS A 105 2.52 0.22 -22.11
N ASP A 106 1.52 -0.14 -22.92
CA ASP A 106 1.02 0.67 -24.03
C ASP A 106 -0.50 0.48 -24.18
N VAL A 107 -1.13 1.44 -24.86
CA VAL A 107 -2.58 1.55 -25.05
C VAL A 107 -3.07 0.96 -26.37
N SER A 108 -2.19 0.45 -27.22
CA SER A 108 -2.53 0.05 -28.59
C SER A 108 -3.60 -1.06 -28.67
N ARG A 109 -3.63 -2.03 -27.75
CA ARG A 109 -4.72 -3.04 -27.70
C ARG A 109 -6.08 -2.44 -27.35
N MET A 110 -6.10 -1.45 -26.45
CA MET A 110 -7.33 -0.76 -26.04
C MET A 110 -7.84 0.14 -27.18
N ALA A 111 -6.96 0.96 -27.76
CA ALA A 111 -7.32 1.85 -28.88
C ALA A 111 -7.84 1.06 -30.09
N LYS A 112 -7.21 -0.07 -30.42
CA LYS A 112 -7.67 -0.94 -31.50
C LYS A 112 -9.09 -1.47 -31.26
N ALA A 113 -9.39 -1.90 -30.03
CA ALA A 113 -10.72 -2.37 -29.66
C ALA A 113 -11.77 -1.25 -29.77
N TYR A 114 -11.46 -0.04 -29.31
CA TYR A 114 -12.37 1.10 -29.41
C TYR A 114 -12.65 1.51 -30.85
N VAL A 115 -11.61 1.59 -31.70
CA VAL A 115 -11.80 1.94 -33.11
C VAL A 115 -12.63 0.88 -33.82
N SER A 116 -12.39 -0.42 -33.54
CA SER A 116 -13.21 -1.48 -34.13
C SER A 116 -14.68 -1.39 -33.70
N ASP A 117 -14.95 -1.06 -32.44
CA ASP A 117 -16.33 -0.93 -31.94
C ASP A 117 -17.04 0.30 -32.53
N LEU A 118 -16.39 1.47 -32.49
CA LEU A 118 -16.95 2.72 -33.01
C LEU A 118 -17.18 2.68 -34.53
N SER A 119 -16.32 1.98 -35.27
CA SER A 119 -16.48 1.85 -36.72
C SER A 119 -17.78 1.15 -37.13
N LEU A 120 -18.32 0.27 -36.28
CA LEU A 120 -19.59 -0.43 -36.54
C LEU A 120 -20.78 0.54 -36.59
N PHE A 121 -20.72 1.62 -35.81
CA PHE A 121 -21.83 2.57 -35.66
C PHE A 121 -21.73 3.81 -36.55
N LEU A 122 -20.69 3.91 -37.40
CA LEU A 122 -20.43 5.11 -38.20
C LEU A 122 -21.56 5.41 -39.20
N SER A 123 -22.12 4.40 -39.83
CA SER A 123 -23.09 4.55 -40.94
C SER A 123 -24.55 4.64 -40.49
N VAL A 124 -24.83 4.69 -39.18
CA VAL A 124 -26.19 4.66 -38.64
C VAL A 124 -27.02 5.85 -39.17
N ALA A 125 -26.48 7.07 -39.12
CA ALA A 125 -27.18 8.25 -39.61
C ALA A 125 -27.45 8.22 -41.13
N ASN A 126 -26.50 7.73 -41.91
CA ASN A 126 -26.66 7.60 -43.36
C ASN A 126 -27.71 6.55 -43.74
N LYS A 127 -27.74 5.43 -42.99
CA LYS A 127 -28.75 4.39 -43.16
C LYS A 127 -30.16 4.94 -42.95
N GLU A 128 -30.38 5.69 -41.86
CA GLU A 128 -31.69 6.32 -41.59
C GLU A 128 -32.02 7.41 -42.62
N SER A 129 -31.04 8.22 -43.02
CA SER A 129 -31.24 9.25 -44.04
C SER A 129 -31.70 8.64 -45.36
N LYS A 130 -31.14 7.50 -45.77
CA LYS A 130 -31.58 6.80 -46.98
C LYS A 130 -33.03 6.34 -46.90
N VAL A 131 -33.43 5.77 -45.76
CA VAL A 131 -34.83 5.35 -45.54
C VAL A 131 -35.79 6.54 -45.65
N ILE A 132 -35.44 7.67 -45.04
CA ILE A 132 -36.26 8.89 -45.09
C ILE A 132 -36.37 9.41 -46.52
N LEU A 133 -35.24 9.52 -47.23
CA LEU A 133 -35.21 10.03 -48.60
C LEU A 133 -35.94 9.09 -49.57
N ASP A 134 -35.81 7.77 -49.44
CA ASP A 134 -36.51 6.80 -50.29
C ASP A 134 -38.04 6.81 -50.03
N SER A 135 -38.49 7.28 -48.86
CA SER A 135 -39.92 7.36 -48.51
C SER A 135 -40.63 8.63 -49.01
N ILE A 136 -39.87 9.64 -49.45
CA ILE A 136 -40.41 10.93 -49.88
C ILE A 136 -40.04 11.13 -51.34
N GLU A 137 -41.03 11.06 -52.24
CA GLU A 137 -40.85 11.50 -53.62
C GLU A 137 -40.95 13.04 -53.65
N LEU A 138 -39.80 13.70 -53.76
CA LEU A 138 -39.72 15.14 -54.01
C LEU A 138 -39.87 15.36 -55.52
N ILE A 139 -41.11 15.66 -55.96
CA ILE A 139 -41.54 16.16 -57.28
C ILE A 139 -40.85 15.54 -58.49
#